data_AF-A0A452ZC54-F1
#
_entry.id   AF-A0A452ZC54-F1
#
_cell.length_a   1.000
_cell.length_b   1.000
_cell.length_c   1.000
_cell.angle_alpha   90.00
_cell.angle_beta   90.00
_cell.angle_gamma   90.00
#
_symmetry.space_group_name_H-M   'P 1'
#
loop_
_entity.id
_entity.type
_entity.pdbx_description
1 polymer ?
#
loop_
_entity_poly.entity_id
_entity_poly.type
_entity_poly.pdbx_seq_one_letter_code
_entity_poly.pdbx_strand_id
1 'polypeptide(L)'
;QDPYLLLTGPTRAPVTLFGPMHFDITLKVKRSNELEDKDLSLLGFRYECCKSINYQASKGECALRSCVSSQKHRSKLSTLELTCSIVVSSIEATISVCIVGGSWPDGFSGRFIASTASVSHMRVLLLNIGDKDTPVVAADGTIELSRRVVSVESFGELRVHAAGWLGSQQIDREVFFQPLESGRSSRSLKVGSCEMEVTVGWSLFPLCYPTDRIPSPKNG
;
A
#
# COMPACT_ATOMS: atom_id res chain seq x y z
N GLN A 1 -11.39 3.40 -18.29
CA GLN A 1 -11.93 3.28 -16.92
C GLN A 1 -11.05 2.29 -16.18
N ASP A 2 -10.50 2.66 -15.03
CA ASP A 2 -9.68 1.75 -14.21
C ASP A 2 -10.59 0.60 -13.71
N PRO A 3 -10.27 -0.67 -13.96
CA PRO A 3 -11.12 -1.78 -13.54
C PRO A 3 -11.10 -2.01 -12.02
N TYR A 4 -10.23 -1.33 -11.28
CA TYR A 4 -10.05 -1.51 -9.83
C TYR A 4 -10.68 -0.38 -9.01
N LEU A 5 -11.29 -0.75 -7.87
CA LEU A 5 -11.86 0.19 -6.91
C LEU A 5 -10.77 0.66 -5.93
N LEU A 6 -10.79 1.95 -5.58
CA LEU A 6 -9.90 2.50 -4.56
C LEU A 6 -10.31 2.02 -3.16
N LEU A 7 -9.39 1.33 -2.47
CA LEU A 7 -9.60 0.88 -1.10
C LEU A 7 -9.29 2.01 -0.10
N THR A 8 -10.30 2.48 0.62
CA THR A 8 -10.17 3.44 1.73
C THR A 8 -10.00 2.71 3.08
N GLY A 9 -9.03 1.78 3.11
CA GLY A 9 -8.74 0.95 4.27
C GLY A 9 -7.72 1.58 5.22
N PRO A 10 -7.17 0.82 6.19
CA PRO A 10 -6.18 1.32 7.12
C PRO A 10 -4.95 1.90 6.41
N THR A 11 -4.30 2.84 7.08
CA THR A 11 -3.07 3.49 6.60
C THR A 11 -1.89 2.51 6.55
N ARG A 12 -1.89 1.51 7.44
CA ARG A 12 -0.86 0.46 7.55
C ARG A 12 -1.46 -0.90 7.23
N ALA A 13 -0.64 -1.79 6.67
CA ALA A 13 -1.03 -3.17 6.45
C ALA A 13 -1.19 -3.91 7.79
N PRO A 14 -2.20 -4.79 7.94
CA PRO A 14 -2.29 -5.67 9.11
C PRO A 14 -1.08 -6.60 9.19
N VAL A 15 -0.55 -6.77 10.40
CA VAL A 15 0.59 -7.64 10.69
C VAL A 15 0.06 -8.89 11.37
N THR A 16 0.47 -10.06 10.88
CA THR A 16 0.18 -11.34 11.52
C THR A 16 1.48 -12.13 11.69
N LEU A 17 1.66 -12.72 12.87
CA LEU A 17 2.71 -13.70 13.13
C LEU A 17 2.24 -15.11 12.82
N PHE A 18 1.00 -15.41 13.22
CA PHE A 18 0.38 -16.73 13.08
C PHE A 18 -1.13 -16.59 12.85
N GLY A 19 -1.66 -17.46 12.00
CA GLY A 19 -3.10 -17.63 11.82
C GLY A 19 -3.74 -16.73 10.76
N PRO A 20 -5.03 -16.95 10.50
CA PRO A 20 -5.79 -16.24 9.48
C PRO A 20 -6.02 -14.78 9.87
N MET A 21 -5.96 -13.89 8.88
CA MET A 21 -6.37 -12.50 9.04
C MET A 21 -7.86 -12.36 8.76
N HIS A 22 -8.54 -11.50 9.50
CA HIS A 22 -9.96 -11.20 9.30
C HIS A 22 -10.10 -9.74 8.89
N PHE A 23 -10.87 -9.50 7.85
CA PHE A 23 -11.12 -8.18 7.30
C PHE A 23 -12.62 -7.98 7.15
N ASP A 24 -13.13 -6.84 7.61
CA ASP A 24 -14.47 -6.41 7.28
C ASP A 24 -14.39 -5.39 6.14
N ILE A 25 -15.05 -5.68 5.04
CA ILE A 25 -15.01 -4.89 3.82
C ILE A 25 -16.44 -4.47 3.49
N THR A 26 -16.62 -3.16 3.34
CA THR A 26 -17.88 -2.56 2.93
C THR A 26 -17.69 -1.85 1.60
N LEU A 27 -18.50 -2.21 0.61
CA LEU A 27 -18.60 -1.49 -0.65
C LEU A 27 -19.82 -0.58 -0.63
N LYS A 28 -19.61 0.71 -0.88
CA LYS A 28 -20.68 1.72 -0.93
C LYS A 28 -20.68 2.46 -2.27
N VAL A 29 -21.85 2.86 -2.72
CA VAL A 29 -21.98 3.91 -3.75
C VAL A 29 -21.94 5.26 -3.05
N LYS A 30 -20.91 6.04 -3.35
CA LYS A 30 -20.80 7.43 -2.89
C LYS A 30 -21.90 8.29 -3.53
N ARG A 31 -22.60 9.06 -2.70
CA ARG A 31 -23.60 10.06 -3.12
C ARG A 31 -23.15 11.48 -2.75
N SER A 32 -24.03 12.45 -3.00
CA SER A 32 -23.83 13.87 -2.67
C SER A 32 -23.41 14.11 -1.22
N ASN A 33 -23.87 13.28 -0.29
CA ASN A 33 -23.45 13.29 1.10
C ASN A 33 -23.30 11.86 1.63
N GLU A 34 -22.53 11.72 2.70
CA GLU A 34 -22.22 10.39 3.28
C GLU A 34 -23.44 9.71 3.91
N LEU A 35 -24.43 10.48 4.37
CA LEU A 35 -25.67 9.95 4.95
C LEU A 35 -26.56 9.29 3.89
N GLU A 36 -26.37 9.67 2.62
CA GLU A 36 -27.05 9.10 1.47
C GLU A 36 -26.26 7.96 0.81
N ASP A 37 -25.03 7.68 1.26
CA ASP A 37 -24.23 6.58 0.73
C ASP A 37 -25.00 5.26 0.88
N LYS A 38 -25.05 4.48 -0.20
CA LYS A 38 -25.78 3.21 -0.22
C LYS A 38 -24.82 2.05 -0.17
N ASP A 39 -25.04 1.15 0.77
CA ASP A 39 -24.29 -0.10 0.86
C ASP A 39 -24.67 -1.03 -0.29
N LEU A 40 -23.67 -1.47 -1.06
CA LEU A 40 -23.82 -2.49 -2.10
C LEU A 40 -23.41 -3.88 -1.61
N SER A 41 -22.43 -3.94 -0.71
CA SER A 41 -21.90 -5.19 -0.20
C SER A 41 -21.28 -5.01 1.18
N LEU A 42 -21.55 -5.96 2.07
CA LEU A 42 -20.86 -6.10 3.34
C LEU A 42 -20.27 -7.51 3.39
N LEU A 43 -18.98 -7.60 3.69
CA LEU A 43 -18.21 -8.83 3.61
C LEU A 43 -17.30 -8.98 4.83
N GLY A 44 -17.51 -10.06 5.59
CA GLY A 44 -16.50 -10.59 6.51
C GLY A 44 -15.58 -11.56 5.76
N PHE A 45 -14.32 -11.20 5.62
CA PHE A 45 -13.32 -11.89 4.83
C PHE A 45 -12.25 -12.50 5.73
N ARG A 46 -12.23 -13.84 5.80
CA ARG A 46 -11.13 -14.58 6.45
C ARG A 46 -10.09 -14.92 5.40
N TYR A 47 -8.93 -14.28 5.49
CA TYR A 47 -7.79 -14.57 4.64
C TYR A 47 -6.82 -15.51 5.32
N GLU A 48 -6.64 -16.66 4.71
CA GLU A 48 -5.61 -17.62 5.04
C GLU A 48 -4.94 -17.99 3.72
N CYS A 49 -3.62 -17.80 3.60
CA CYS A 49 -2.95 -18.15 2.35
C CYS A 49 -2.92 -19.68 2.23
N CYS A 50 -3.78 -20.23 1.37
CA CYS A 50 -4.04 -21.66 1.22
C CYS A 50 -2.89 -22.46 0.54
N LYS A 51 -1.76 -21.82 0.28
CA LYS A 51 -0.51 -22.52 0.01
C LYS A 51 0.32 -22.18 1.21
N SER A 52 0.64 -23.18 2.02
CA SER A 52 1.71 -23.13 3.01
C SER A 52 2.68 -22.04 2.59
N ILE A 53 2.91 -21.02 3.43
CA ILE A 53 4.18 -20.29 3.37
C ILE A 53 5.20 -21.42 3.31
N ASN A 54 5.73 -21.70 2.12
CA ASN A 54 6.25 -23.02 1.84
C ASN A 54 7.53 -23.12 2.67
N TYR A 55 7.42 -23.75 3.83
CA TYR A 55 8.53 -24.48 4.44
C TYR A 55 8.84 -25.67 3.52
N GLN A 56 9.15 -25.41 2.25
CA GLN A 56 9.76 -26.40 1.40
C GLN A 56 11.22 -26.46 1.82
N ALA A 57 11.47 -27.23 2.88
CA ALA A 57 12.78 -27.78 3.19
C ALA A 57 13.15 -28.85 2.13
N SER A 58 13.07 -28.50 0.85
CA SER A 58 13.61 -29.33 -0.22
C SER A 58 14.96 -28.76 -0.59
N LYS A 59 16.03 -29.44 -0.16
CA LYS A 59 17.45 -29.12 -0.41
C LYS A 59 18.07 -27.98 0.43
N GLY A 60 17.67 -27.82 1.69
CA GLY A 60 18.45 -27.02 2.65
C GLY A 60 18.34 -25.50 2.54
N GLU A 61 17.51 -24.96 1.65
CA GLU A 61 17.19 -23.53 1.58
C GLU A 61 15.74 -23.27 1.98
N CYS A 62 15.55 -22.54 3.09
CA CYS A 62 14.25 -22.01 3.51
C CYS A 62 13.92 -20.76 2.68
N ALA A 63 13.25 -20.91 1.54
CA ALA A 63 12.75 -19.77 0.79
C ALA A 63 11.35 -19.37 1.27
N LEU A 64 11.26 -18.49 2.27
CA LEU A 64 10.01 -17.78 2.57
C LEU A 64 9.65 -16.93 1.35
N ARG A 65 8.49 -17.19 0.73
CA ARG A 65 8.00 -16.42 -0.42
C ARG A 65 6.66 -15.77 -0.09
N SER A 66 6.55 -14.50 -0.44
CA SER A 66 5.27 -13.78 -0.44
C SER A 66 4.28 -14.48 -1.38
N CYS A 67 3.00 -14.40 -1.03
CA CYS A 67 1.94 -15.07 -1.78
C CYS A 67 0.81 -14.10 -2.10
N VAL A 68 0.14 -14.33 -3.23
CA VAL A 68 -1.05 -13.59 -3.65
C VAL A 68 -2.16 -14.57 -3.91
N SER A 69 -3.36 -14.25 -3.46
CA SER A 69 -4.55 -15.04 -3.72
C SER A 69 -5.75 -14.12 -3.95
N SER A 70 -6.60 -14.53 -4.89
CA SER A 70 -7.87 -13.87 -5.16
C SER A 70 -9.01 -14.75 -4.69
N GLN A 71 -10.02 -14.15 -4.06
CA GLN A 71 -11.25 -14.82 -3.69
C GLN A 71 -12.44 -14.03 -4.20
N LYS A 72 -13.39 -14.73 -4.83
CA LYS A 72 -14.63 -14.13 -5.30
C LYS A 72 -15.69 -14.25 -4.22
N HIS A 73 -16.35 -13.14 -3.93
CA HIS A 73 -17.44 -13.05 -2.99
C HIS A 73 -18.69 -12.54 -3.69
N ARG A 74 -19.79 -13.27 -3.54
CA ARG A 74 -21.09 -12.89 -4.10
C ARG A 74 -22.00 -12.43 -2.97
N SER A 75 -22.49 -11.21 -3.08
CA SER A 75 -23.55 -10.64 -2.24
C SER A 75 -24.86 -10.53 -3.03
N LYS A 76 -25.92 -10.01 -2.40
CA LYS A 76 -27.24 -9.85 -3.06
C LYS A 76 -27.18 -8.89 -4.26
N LEU A 77 -26.37 -7.83 -4.19
CA LEU A 77 -26.37 -6.74 -5.16
C LEU A 77 -25.09 -6.68 -6.02
N SER A 78 -24.08 -7.47 -5.69
CA SER A 78 -22.79 -7.43 -6.39
C SER A 78 -22.01 -8.74 -6.26
N THR A 79 -21.05 -8.92 -7.17
CA THR A 79 -19.97 -9.90 -7.01
C THR A 79 -18.65 -9.15 -6.98
N LEU A 80 -17.86 -9.34 -5.94
CA LEU A 80 -16.57 -8.71 -5.73
C LEU A 80 -15.47 -9.77 -5.83
N GLU A 81 -14.35 -9.41 -6.42
CA GLU A 81 -13.12 -10.20 -6.35
C GLU A 81 -12.12 -9.44 -5.48
N LEU A 82 -11.71 -10.07 -4.38
CA LEU A 82 -10.71 -9.54 -3.49
C LEU A 82 -9.39 -10.24 -3.73
N THR A 83 -8.38 -9.47 -4.08
CA THR A 83 -7.00 -9.96 -4.18
C THR A 83 -6.22 -9.47 -2.98
N CYS A 84 -5.62 -10.40 -2.25
CA CYS A 84 -4.80 -10.11 -1.08
C CYS A 84 -3.40 -10.70 -1.27
N SER A 85 -2.40 -9.99 -0.76
CA SER A 85 -1.00 -10.43 -0.76
C SER A 85 -0.45 -10.47 0.66
N ILE A 86 0.24 -11.56 1.01
CA ILE A 86 1.11 -11.61 2.20
C ILE A 86 2.52 -11.34 1.75
N VAL A 87 3.11 -10.30 2.34
CA VAL A 87 4.52 -9.97 2.21
C VAL A 87 5.26 -10.62 3.38
N VAL A 88 6.15 -11.57 3.11
CA VAL A 88 6.89 -12.30 4.17
C VAL A 88 8.15 -11.54 4.58
N SER A 89 8.59 -11.74 5.83
CA SER A 89 9.77 -11.05 6.39
C SER A 89 9.72 -9.54 6.12
N SER A 90 8.57 -8.92 6.39
CA SER A 90 8.26 -7.56 5.97
C SER A 90 8.96 -6.50 6.81
N ILE A 91 9.39 -5.44 6.13
CA ILE A 91 9.78 -4.14 6.69
C ILE A 91 8.67 -3.13 6.35
N GLU A 92 8.38 -2.23 7.29
CA GLU A 92 7.51 -1.09 7.05
C GLU A 92 8.29 0.01 6.32
N ALA A 93 7.77 0.44 5.17
CA ALA A 93 8.31 1.55 4.41
C ALA A 93 7.32 2.73 4.43
N THR A 94 7.73 3.83 5.06
CA THR A 94 6.98 5.10 5.06
C THR A 94 7.55 6.03 4.01
N ILE A 95 6.77 6.32 2.99
CA ILE A 95 7.15 7.08 1.80
C ILE A 95 6.74 8.55 1.96
N SER A 96 7.65 9.46 1.63
CA SER A 96 7.40 10.89 1.47
C SER A 96 7.92 11.31 0.10
N VAL A 97 7.21 12.23 -0.56
CA VAL A 97 7.63 12.81 -1.83
C VAL A 97 7.64 14.32 -1.66
N CYS A 98 8.77 14.95 -1.89
CA CYS A 98 8.96 16.40 -1.75
C CYS A 98 9.37 17.00 -3.09
N ILE A 99 8.76 18.12 -3.48
CA ILE A 99 9.18 18.89 -4.65
C ILE A 99 10.40 19.70 -4.26
N VAL A 100 11.54 19.41 -4.88
CA VAL A 100 12.82 20.07 -4.62
C VAL A 100 13.22 21.04 -5.73
N GLY A 101 12.54 20.98 -6.88
CA GLY A 101 12.76 21.90 -7.99
C GLY A 101 11.58 21.93 -8.96
N GLY A 102 11.28 23.12 -9.49
CA GLY A 102 10.14 23.33 -10.38
C GLY A 102 8.80 23.17 -9.66
N SER A 103 7.78 22.74 -10.41
CA SER A 103 6.43 22.49 -9.89
C SER A 103 5.78 21.35 -10.67
N TRP A 104 4.77 20.71 -10.08
CA TRP A 104 3.94 19.78 -10.83
C TRP A 104 3.32 20.52 -12.03
N PRO A 105 3.42 19.99 -13.27
CA PRO A 105 2.98 20.74 -14.44
C PRO A 105 1.46 21.00 -14.42
N ASP A 106 1.05 22.21 -14.77
CA ASP A 106 -0.36 22.59 -14.78
C ASP A 106 -1.18 21.75 -15.76
N GLY A 107 -2.34 21.27 -15.30
CA GLY A 107 -3.24 20.43 -16.10
C GLY A 107 -2.77 18.98 -16.31
N PHE A 108 -1.64 18.58 -15.73
CA PHE A 108 -1.24 17.18 -15.73
C PHE A 108 -1.98 16.39 -14.66
N SER A 109 -2.73 15.36 -15.08
CA SER A 109 -3.10 14.29 -14.15
C SER A 109 -1.87 13.46 -13.79
N GLY A 110 -1.93 12.77 -12.66
CA GLY A 110 -0.78 12.06 -12.13
C GLY A 110 -1.11 10.96 -11.15
N ARG A 111 -0.19 10.01 -11.01
CA ARG A 111 -0.31 8.93 -10.04
C ARG A 111 1.04 8.64 -9.43
N PHE A 112 1.02 8.42 -8.12
CA PHE A 112 2.14 7.84 -7.39
C PHE A 112 1.74 6.45 -6.92
N ILE A 113 2.57 5.47 -7.23
CA ILE A 113 2.31 4.05 -6.96
C ILE A 113 3.54 3.45 -6.28
N ALA A 114 3.32 2.62 -5.27
CA ALA A 114 4.34 1.77 -4.70
C ALA A 114 4.07 0.29 -4.99
N SER A 115 5.12 -0.50 -5.15
CA SER A 115 5.02 -1.96 -5.21
C SER A 115 6.27 -2.61 -4.64
N THR A 116 6.15 -3.84 -4.18
CA THR A 116 7.31 -4.65 -3.75
C THR A 116 7.62 -5.70 -4.80
N ALA A 117 8.90 -5.98 -5.03
CA ALA A 117 9.36 -6.74 -6.20
C ALA A 117 8.69 -8.13 -6.34
N SER A 118 8.52 -8.87 -5.24
CA SER A 118 8.02 -10.24 -5.30
C SER A 118 6.53 -10.34 -5.65
N VAL A 119 5.77 -9.28 -5.37
CA VAL A 119 4.34 -9.13 -5.71
C VAL A 119 4.10 -7.83 -6.47
N SER A 120 4.95 -7.53 -7.47
CA SER A 120 4.95 -6.26 -8.22
C SER A 120 3.65 -5.94 -8.97
N HIS A 121 2.80 -6.94 -9.21
CA HIS A 121 1.45 -6.77 -9.77
C HIS A 121 0.46 -6.19 -8.73
N MET A 122 0.75 -6.34 -7.44
CA MET A 122 0.01 -5.72 -6.34
C MET A 122 0.54 -4.32 -6.08
N ARG A 123 -0.10 -3.35 -6.73
CA ARG A 123 0.26 -1.94 -6.68
C ARG A 123 -0.54 -1.21 -5.60
N VAL A 124 0.16 -0.44 -4.78
CA VAL A 124 -0.45 0.45 -3.79
C VAL A 124 -0.48 1.86 -4.36
N LEU A 125 -1.68 2.39 -4.62
CA LEU A 125 -1.86 3.78 -5.02
C LEU A 125 -1.58 4.68 -3.80
N LEU A 126 -0.53 5.50 -3.90
CA LEU A 126 -0.13 6.46 -2.88
C LEU A 126 -0.90 7.78 -3.05
N LEU A 127 -1.07 8.22 -4.29
CA LEU A 127 -1.80 9.42 -4.65
C LEU A 127 -2.31 9.32 -6.10
N ASN A 128 -3.49 9.89 -6.34
CA ASN A 128 -4.05 10.09 -7.68
C ASN A 128 -4.48 11.56 -7.83
N ILE A 129 -3.95 12.21 -8.85
CA ILE A 129 -4.20 13.60 -9.23
C ILE A 129 -5.06 13.54 -10.50
N GLY A 130 -6.29 14.06 -10.44
CA GLY A 130 -7.19 14.10 -11.59
C GLY A 130 -6.80 15.12 -12.65
N ASP A 131 -7.45 15.09 -13.82
CA ASP A 131 -7.12 15.93 -14.98
C ASP A 131 -7.24 17.44 -14.74
N LYS A 132 -7.98 17.85 -13.70
CA LYS A 132 -8.15 19.26 -13.29
C LYS A 132 -7.61 19.55 -11.90
N ASP A 133 -6.98 18.55 -11.27
CA ASP A 133 -6.49 18.67 -9.92
C ASP A 133 -4.99 18.99 -9.95
N THR A 134 -4.52 19.59 -8.87
CA THR A 134 -3.08 19.70 -8.58
C THR A 134 -2.82 18.92 -7.29
N PRO A 135 -1.61 18.34 -7.12
CA PRO A 135 -1.27 17.73 -5.84
C PRO A 135 -1.34 18.81 -4.75
N VAL A 136 -1.91 18.44 -3.59
CA VAL A 136 -1.82 19.31 -2.41
C VAL A 136 -0.38 19.23 -1.92
N VAL A 137 0.25 20.41 -1.79
CA VAL A 137 1.66 20.53 -1.40
C VAL A 137 1.73 21.35 -0.11
N ALA A 138 2.37 20.79 0.91
CA ALA A 138 2.63 21.46 2.18
C ALA A 138 3.68 22.59 2.01
N ALA A 139 3.79 23.46 3.01
CA ALA A 139 4.71 24.60 2.96
C ALA A 139 6.19 24.21 2.79
N ASP A 140 6.57 22.99 3.17
CA ASP A 140 7.92 22.44 3.03
C ASP A 140 8.17 21.75 1.67
N GLY A 141 7.19 21.78 0.76
CA GLY A 141 7.26 21.13 -0.55
C GLY A 141 6.79 19.66 -0.54
N THR A 142 6.40 19.11 0.60
CA THR A 142 5.91 17.73 0.69
C THR A 142 4.55 17.58 0.03
N ILE A 143 4.43 16.64 -0.89
CA ILE A 143 3.16 16.26 -1.51
C ILE A 143 2.32 15.44 -0.50
N GLU A 144 1.07 15.83 -0.29
CA GLU A 144 0.14 15.10 0.57
C GLU A 144 -0.33 13.80 -0.10
N LEU A 145 0.32 12.68 0.26
CA LEU A 145 -0.10 11.36 -0.19
C LEU A 145 -1.34 10.88 0.56
N SER A 146 -2.31 10.32 -0.17
CA SER A 146 -3.49 9.65 0.40
C SER A 146 -3.10 8.40 1.19
N ARG A 147 -2.05 7.70 0.75
CA ARG A 147 -1.41 6.58 1.45
C ARG A 147 0.10 6.73 1.38
N ARG A 148 0.77 6.41 2.49
CA ARG A 148 2.22 6.60 2.61
C ARG A 148 2.97 5.40 3.17
N VAL A 149 2.28 4.36 3.64
CA VAL A 149 2.94 3.21 4.26
C VAL A 149 2.69 1.96 3.43
N VAL A 150 3.75 1.21 3.15
CA VAL A 150 3.69 -0.08 2.44
C VAL A 150 4.58 -1.11 3.13
N SER A 151 4.24 -2.39 2.98
CA SER A 151 5.07 -3.51 3.43
C SER A 151 5.97 -3.99 2.29
N VAL A 152 7.24 -4.21 2.60
CA VAL A 152 8.28 -4.60 1.64
C VAL A 152 9.03 -5.80 2.20
N GLU A 153 9.34 -6.82 1.39
CA GLU A 153 10.18 -7.92 1.88
C GLU A 153 11.57 -7.38 2.25
N SER A 154 12.10 -7.73 3.43
CA SER A 154 13.46 -7.35 3.86
C SER A 154 14.57 -7.72 2.87
N PHE A 155 14.38 -8.81 2.12
CA PHE A 155 15.29 -9.29 1.08
C PHE A 155 14.91 -8.83 -0.34
N GLY A 156 13.84 -8.04 -0.46
CA GLY A 156 13.29 -7.59 -1.73
C GLY A 156 13.72 -6.19 -2.09
N GLU A 157 12.78 -5.46 -2.70
CA GLU A 157 13.00 -4.10 -3.19
C GLU A 157 11.67 -3.37 -3.22
N LEU A 158 11.68 -2.11 -2.77
CA LEU A 158 10.57 -1.19 -2.95
C LEU A 158 10.73 -0.44 -4.27
N ARG A 159 9.65 -0.41 -5.05
CA ARG A 159 9.55 0.40 -6.26
C ARG A 159 8.55 1.52 -6.02
N VAL A 160 8.97 2.75 -6.29
CA VAL A 160 8.09 3.92 -6.30
C VAL A 160 8.05 4.48 -7.70
N HIS A 161 6.82 4.55 -8.22
CA HIS A 161 6.50 4.94 -9.57
C HIS A 161 5.73 6.25 -9.53
N ALA A 162 6.09 7.18 -10.42
CA ALA A 162 5.31 8.37 -10.70
C ALA A 162 5.04 8.46 -12.19
N ALA A 163 3.76 8.57 -12.54
CA ALA A 163 3.34 8.88 -13.89
C ALA A 163 2.54 10.18 -13.93
N GLY A 164 2.67 10.88 -15.05
CA GLY A 164 1.90 12.07 -15.37
C GLY A 164 1.40 12.03 -16.81
N TRP A 165 0.20 12.57 -17.04
CA TRP A 165 -0.44 12.61 -18.34
C TRP A 165 -0.95 14.02 -18.67
N LEU A 166 -0.76 14.45 -19.91
CA LEU A 166 -1.37 15.65 -20.47
C LEU A 166 -1.79 15.39 -21.91
N GLY A 167 -3.09 15.24 -22.15
CA GLY A 167 -3.60 14.83 -23.47
C GLY A 167 -3.01 13.49 -23.90
N SER A 168 -2.26 13.46 -25.01
CA SER A 168 -1.55 12.27 -25.50
C SER A 168 -0.15 12.10 -24.91
N GLN A 169 0.37 13.09 -24.19
CA GLN A 169 1.69 13.02 -23.57
C GLN A 169 1.61 12.20 -22.29
N GLN A 170 2.48 11.20 -22.17
CA GLN A 170 2.66 10.40 -20.97
C GLN A 170 4.13 10.43 -20.54
N ILE A 171 4.36 10.71 -19.26
CA ILE A 171 5.68 10.63 -18.64
C ILE A 171 5.58 9.61 -17.51
N ASP A 172 6.51 8.67 -17.49
CA ASP A 172 6.55 7.58 -16.53
C ASP A 172 7.97 7.46 -15.97
N ARG A 173 8.10 7.43 -14.64
CA ARG A 173 9.37 7.34 -13.93
C ARG A 173 9.26 6.41 -12.74
N GLU A 174 10.34 5.70 -12.46
CA GLU A 174 10.43 4.76 -11.36
C GLU A 174 11.77 4.90 -10.64
N VAL A 175 11.76 4.69 -9.32
CA VAL A 175 12.94 4.59 -8.47
C VAL A 175 12.84 3.37 -7.57
N PHE A 176 14.01 2.81 -7.23
CA PHE A 176 14.14 1.54 -6.53
C PHE A 176 14.86 1.72 -5.20
N PHE A 177 14.38 1.10 -4.13
CA PHE A 177 15.04 1.16 -2.83
C PHE A 177 15.29 -0.22 -2.25
N GLN A 178 16.51 -0.42 -1.76
CA GLN A 178 16.84 -1.56 -0.93
C GLN A 178 16.28 -1.33 0.48
N PRO A 179 15.53 -2.31 1.03
CA PRO A 179 15.00 -2.22 2.38
C PRO A 179 16.09 -2.18 3.44
N LEU A 180 15.83 -1.45 4.52
CA LEU A 180 16.69 -1.38 5.71
C LEU A 180 15.87 -1.79 6.94
N GLU A 181 16.50 -2.32 7.98
CA GLU A 181 15.78 -2.60 9.23
C GLU A 181 15.33 -1.31 9.95
N SER A 182 16.12 -0.24 9.80
CA SER A 182 15.79 1.09 10.30
C SER A 182 16.51 2.18 9.50
N GLY A 183 16.05 3.42 9.61
CA GLY A 183 16.71 4.58 9.02
C GLY A 183 15.95 5.17 7.84
N ARG A 184 16.66 5.84 6.93
CA ARG A 184 16.08 6.55 5.77
C ARG A 184 16.89 6.31 4.51
N SER A 185 16.20 6.25 3.38
CA SER A 185 16.80 6.25 2.04
C SER A 185 16.13 7.31 1.18
N SER A 186 16.88 8.07 0.38
CA SER A 186 16.33 9.09 -0.53
C SER A 186 16.78 8.86 -1.97
N ARG A 187 15.92 9.18 -2.94
CA ARG A 187 16.26 9.23 -4.37
C ARG A 187 15.50 10.33 -5.09
N SER A 188 16.14 10.93 -6.08
CA SER A 188 15.53 11.92 -6.98
C SER A 188 14.67 11.26 -8.06
N LEU A 189 13.54 11.89 -8.39
CA LEU A 189 12.60 11.50 -9.43
C LEU A 189 12.15 12.76 -10.19
N LYS A 190 12.14 12.73 -11.52
CA LYS A 190 11.79 13.91 -12.33
C LYS A 190 10.69 13.63 -13.35
N VAL A 191 9.54 14.29 -13.17
CA VAL A 191 8.38 14.20 -14.08
C VAL A 191 8.23 15.56 -14.78
N GLY A 192 8.56 15.61 -16.07
CA GLY A 192 8.60 16.87 -16.82
C GLY A 192 9.64 17.84 -16.24
N SER A 193 9.19 19.04 -15.86
CA SER A 193 10.00 20.04 -15.14
C SER A 193 9.99 19.86 -13.62
N CYS A 194 9.09 19.04 -13.07
CA CYS A 194 8.98 18.80 -11.64
C CYS A 194 10.07 17.83 -11.16
N GLU A 195 11.00 18.34 -10.37
CA GLU A 195 12.02 17.55 -9.69
C GLU A 195 11.60 17.29 -8.26
N MET A 196 11.60 16.02 -7.89
CA MET A 196 11.13 15.54 -6.61
C MET A 196 12.19 14.66 -5.94
N GLU A 197 12.24 14.70 -4.62
CA GLU A 197 12.93 13.71 -3.81
C GLU A 197 11.89 12.76 -3.18
N VAL A 198 12.08 11.46 -3.41
CA VAL A 198 11.36 10.40 -2.72
C VAL A 198 12.20 9.95 -1.54
N THR A 199 11.71 10.14 -0.33
CA THR A 199 12.33 9.62 0.90
C THR A 199 11.52 8.47 1.47
N VAL A 200 12.21 7.42 1.89
CA VAL A 200 11.62 6.24 2.54
C VAL A 200 12.20 6.13 3.94
N GLY A 201 11.35 6.21 4.95
CA GLY A 201 11.68 5.84 6.33
C GLY A 201 11.40 4.35 6.54
N TRP A 202 12.37 3.63 7.10
CA TRP A 202 12.29 2.20 7.34
C TRP A 202 12.13 1.88 8.81
N SER A 203 11.29 0.90 9.11
CA SER A 203 11.17 0.35 10.46
C SER A 203 10.68 -1.09 10.45
N LEU A 204 11.15 -1.86 11.42
CA LEU A 204 10.58 -3.17 11.73
C LEU A 204 9.14 -3.04 12.26
N PHE A 205 8.29 -4.02 11.93
CA PHE A 205 7.01 -4.15 12.60
C PHE A 205 7.22 -4.60 14.05
N PRO A 206 6.51 -4.01 15.03
CA PRO A 206 6.59 -4.46 16.41
C PRO A 206 6.06 -5.89 16.50
N LEU A 207 6.93 -6.83 16.89
CA LEU A 207 6.59 -8.26 17.04
C LEU A 207 5.68 -8.53 18.26
N CYS A 208 5.50 -7.56 19.14
CA CYS A 208 4.62 -7.65 20.29
C CYS A 208 3.84 -6.34 20.45
N TYR A 209 2.51 -6.43 20.43
CA TYR A 209 1.70 -5.41 21.09
C TYR A 209 1.88 -5.59 22.60
N PRO A 210 2.01 -4.52 23.40
CA PRO A 210 2.00 -4.65 24.84
C PRO A 210 0.68 -5.34 25.23
N THR A 211 0.76 -6.57 25.72
CA THR A 211 -0.35 -7.19 26.40
C THR A 211 -0.47 -6.48 27.73
N ASP A 212 -1.57 -5.75 27.94
CA ASP A 212 -1.94 -5.29 29.27
C ASP A 212 -1.92 -6.52 30.17
N ARG A 213 -0.96 -6.56 31.10
CA ARG A 213 -0.86 -7.62 32.09
C ARG A 213 -2.13 -7.55 32.92
N ILE A 214 -3.10 -8.42 32.63
CA ILE A 214 -4.24 -8.67 33.51
C ILE A 214 -3.63 -9.05 34.87
N PRO A 215 -3.83 -8.26 35.94
CA PRO A 215 -3.28 -8.59 37.24
C PRO A 215 -3.87 -9.93 37.68
N SER A 216 -3.02 -10.87 38.05
CA SER A 216 -3.44 -12.14 38.64
C SER A 216 -4.34 -11.84 39.84
N PRO A 217 -5.50 -12.51 40.00
CA PRO A 217 -6.28 -12.35 41.21
C PRO A 217 -5.40 -12.81 42.38
N LYS A 218 -5.24 -11.95 43.38
CA LYS A 218 -4.62 -12.32 44.64
C LYS A 218 -5.53 -13.37 45.27
N ASN A 219 -5.05 -14.61 45.34
CA ASN A 219 -5.69 -15.65 46.15
C ASN A 219 -5.62 -15.18 47.61
N GLY A 220 -6.78 -14.82 48.16
CA GLY A 220 -7.01 -14.64 49.59
C GLY A 220 -7.65 -15.89 50.17
#